data_AF-A0A7W7JXT0-F1
#
_entry.id   AF-A0A7W7JXT0-F1
#
_cell.length_a   1.000
_cell.length_b   1.000
_cell.length_c   1.000
_cell.angle_alpha   90.00
_cell.angle_beta   90.00
_cell.angle_gamma   90.00
#
_symmetry.space_group_name_H-M   'P 1'
#
loop_
_entity.id
_entity.type
_entity.pdbx_description
1 polymer ?
#
loop_
_entity_poly.entity_id
_entity_poly.type
_entity_poly.pdbx_seq_one_letter_code
_entity_poly.pdbx_strand_id
1 'polypeptide(L)'
;MKFLDRIGLGRMSHGEYNANLTGLGIFFGAVLGFVMASTENLTTKDYVLVLFTTAAMVITILYVSSSRHRIAYSILAFAFIAALPYILGLLVTPGAQLPPKLQPTLAVWLAMTLIVEFNPRDREAEKTA
;
A
#
# COMPACT_ATOMS: atom_id res chain seq x y z
N MET A 1 12.95 16.34 -22.22
CA MET A 1 11.94 15.26 -22.35
C MET A 1 12.22 14.31 -23.52
N LYS A 2 12.56 14.77 -24.74
CA LYS A 2 12.86 13.89 -25.90
C LYS A 2 14.00 12.88 -25.76
N PHE A 3 14.93 13.07 -24.82
CA PHE A 3 16.06 12.14 -24.63
C PHE A 3 15.66 10.89 -23.83
N LEU A 4 14.67 10.97 -22.94
CA LEU A 4 14.22 9.85 -22.09
C LEU A 4 13.31 8.87 -22.85
N ASP A 5 12.53 9.37 -23.82
CA ASP A 5 11.76 8.53 -24.75
C ASP A 5 12.66 7.69 -25.65
N ARG A 6 13.87 8.19 -25.97
CA ARG A 6 14.81 7.52 -26.90
C ARG A 6 15.53 6.32 -26.29
N ILE A 7 15.48 6.18 -24.96
CA ILE A 7 16.11 5.10 -24.17
C ILE A 7 15.07 4.11 -23.62
N GLY A 8 13.80 4.20 -24.05
CA GLY A 8 12.73 3.30 -23.59
C GLY A 8 12.24 3.58 -22.16
N LEU A 9 12.67 4.67 -21.53
CA LEU A 9 12.34 5.05 -20.15
C LEU A 9 11.14 6.02 -20.04
N GLY A 10 10.54 6.39 -21.17
CA GLY A 10 9.46 7.38 -21.20
C GLY A 10 8.10 6.82 -20.78
N ARG A 11 7.88 5.51 -20.90
CA ARG A 11 6.59 4.85 -20.67
C ARG A 11 6.81 3.48 -20.08
N MET A 12 6.05 3.16 -19.05
CA MET A 12 6.16 1.88 -18.35
C MET A 12 5.38 0.80 -19.10
N SER A 13 6.04 -0.32 -19.40
CA SER A 13 5.40 -1.50 -19.99
C SER A 13 4.48 -2.20 -18.98
N HIS A 14 3.55 -3.02 -19.47
CA HIS A 14 2.70 -3.86 -18.60
C HIS A 14 3.52 -4.82 -17.73
N GLY A 15 4.64 -5.34 -18.24
CA GLY A 15 5.55 -6.20 -17.50
C GLY A 15 6.22 -5.47 -16.34
N GLU A 16 6.76 -4.27 -16.58
CA GLU A 16 7.37 -3.43 -15.55
C GLU A 16 6.37 -2.99 -14.51
N TYR A 17 5.15 -2.66 -14.91
CA TYR A 17 4.06 -2.32 -13.99
C TYR A 17 3.76 -3.47 -13.02
N ASN A 18 3.53 -4.68 -13.55
CA ASN A 18 3.22 -5.85 -12.73
C ASN A 18 4.39 -6.24 -11.83
N ALA A 19 5.63 -6.14 -12.34
CA ALA A 19 6.85 -6.39 -11.57
C ALA A 19 6.99 -5.41 -10.40
N ASN A 20 6.73 -4.12 -10.64
CA ASN A 20 6.75 -3.10 -9.58
C ASN A 20 5.71 -3.41 -8.49
N LEU A 21 4.45 -3.64 -8.86
CA LEU A 21 3.40 -3.90 -7.87
C LEU A 21 3.63 -5.19 -7.08
N THR A 22 4.07 -6.25 -7.75
CA THR A 22 4.40 -7.52 -7.10
C THR A 22 5.59 -7.33 -6.14
N GLY A 23 6.63 -6.64 -6.60
CA GLY A 23 7.80 -6.32 -5.77
C GLY A 23 7.44 -5.49 -4.54
N LEU A 24 6.60 -4.47 -4.70
CA LEU A 24 6.08 -3.66 -3.59
C LEU A 24 5.31 -4.53 -2.59
N GLY A 25 4.45 -5.43 -3.07
CA GLY A 25 3.69 -6.35 -2.23
C GLY A 25 4.57 -7.27 -1.38
N ILE A 26 5.58 -7.88 -1.99
CA ILE A 26 6.53 -8.77 -1.30
C ILE A 26 7.37 -7.98 -0.29
N PHE A 27 7.96 -6.87 -0.72
CA PHE A 27 8.85 -6.08 0.13
C PHE A 27 8.12 -5.51 1.34
N PHE A 28 6.99 -4.82 1.14
CA PHE A 28 6.27 -4.22 2.26
C PHE A 28 5.53 -5.26 3.11
N GLY A 29 5.12 -6.39 2.54
CA GLY A 29 4.64 -7.53 3.32
C GLY A 29 5.68 -8.02 4.33
N ALA A 30 6.94 -8.16 3.91
CA ALA A 30 8.04 -8.54 4.79
C ALA A 30 8.35 -7.45 5.84
N VAL A 31 8.40 -6.18 5.42
CA VAL A 31 8.63 -5.04 6.34
C VAL A 31 7.51 -4.95 7.38
N LEU A 32 6.26 -5.20 7.01
CA LEU A 32 5.15 -5.25 7.97
C LEU A 32 5.32 -6.38 8.98
N GLY A 33 5.79 -7.55 8.57
CA GLY A 33 6.12 -8.63 9.51
C GLY A 33 7.11 -8.17 10.59
N PHE A 34 8.16 -7.44 10.18
CA PHE A 34 9.12 -6.82 11.12
C PHE A 34 8.48 -5.74 12.00
N VAL A 35 7.62 -4.88 11.44
CA VAL A 35 6.91 -3.86 12.23
C VAL A 35 5.98 -4.51 13.26
N MET A 36 5.29 -5.58 12.89
CA MET A 36 4.41 -6.32 13.78
C MET A 36 5.17 -7.09 14.85
N ALA A 37 6.46 -7.40 14.69
CA ALA A 37 7.26 -8.00 15.76
C ALA A 37 7.29 -7.10 17.03
N SER A 38 7.14 -5.78 16.87
CA SER A 38 7.05 -4.86 18.01
C SER A 38 5.74 -4.96 18.82
N THR A 39 4.76 -5.78 18.41
CA THR A 39 3.52 -6.02 19.16
C THR A 39 3.64 -7.09 20.24
N GLU A 40 4.84 -7.57 20.56
CA GLU A 40 5.06 -8.66 21.53
C GLU A 40 4.43 -8.40 22.91
N ASN A 41 4.28 -7.13 23.29
CA ASN A 41 3.70 -6.71 24.57
C ASN A 41 2.18 -6.48 24.51
N LEU A 42 1.53 -6.66 23.36
CA LEU A 42 0.08 -6.55 23.24
C LEU A 42 -0.61 -7.76 23.83
N THR A 43 -1.79 -7.54 24.42
CA THR A 43 -2.69 -8.65 24.76
C THR A 43 -3.10 -9.38 23.47
N THR A 44 -3.44 -10.67 23.56
CA THR A 44 -3.88 -11.45 22.40
C THR A 44 -5.04 -10.78 21.65
N LYS A 45 -5.98 -10.18 22.39
CA LYS A 45 -7.11 -9.46 21.81
C LYS A 45 -6.65 -8.23 21.02
N ASP A 46 -5.81 -7.39 21.61
CA ASP A 46 -5.31 -6.17 20.96
C ASP A 46 -4.46 -6.52 19.74
N TYR A 47 -3.63 -7.55 19.84
CA TYR A 47 -2.85 -8.09 18.72
C TYR A 47 -3.75 -8.48 17.55
N VAL A 48 -4.80 -9.26 17.79
CA VAL A 48 -5.74 -9.70 16.74
C VAL A 48 -6.43 -8.49 16.08
N LEU A 49 -6.81 -7.47 16.86
CA LEU A 49 -7.44 -6.27 16.33
C LEU A 49 -6.47 -5.43 15.47
N VAL A 50 -5.23 -5.26 15.92
CA VAL A 50 -4.19 -4.57 15.15
C VAL A 50 -3.88 -5.33 13.86
N LEU A 51 -3.74 -6.66 13.94
CA LEU A 51 -3.50 -7.52 12.79
C LEU A 51 -4.64 -7.42 11.77
N PHE A 52 -5.88 -7.57 12.21
CA PHE A 52 -7.07 -7.49 11.36
C PHE A 52 -7.18 -6.12 10.68
N THR A 53 -7.01 -5.04 11.45
CA THR A 53 -7.07 -3.66 10.93
C THR A 53 -5.96 -3.42 9.91
N THR A 54 -4.75 -3.89 10.20
CA THR A 54 -3.60 -3.76 9.28
C THR A 54 -3.85 -4.53 7.99
N ALA A 55 -4.35 -5.76 8.07
CA ALA A 55 -4.67 -6.58 6.90
C ALA A 55 -5.73 -5.89 6.01
N ALA A 56 -6.78 -5.32 6.61
CA ALA A 56 -7.80 -4.57 5.87
C ALA A 56 -7.21 -3.36 5.13
N MET A 57 -6.27 -2.63 5.76
CA MET A 57 -5.57 -1.51 5.11
C MET A 57 -4.68 -1.98 3.96
N VAL A 58 -3.92 -3.06 4.16
CA VAL A 58 -3.09 -3.65 3.11
C VAL A 58 -3.93 -4.06 1.90
N ILE A 59 -5.05 -4.76 2.12
CA ILE A 59 -5.97 -5.14 1.03
C ILE A 59 -6.50 -3.89 0.30
N THR A 60 -6.83 -2.83 1.05
CA THR A 60 -7.28 -1.56 0.45
C THR A 60 -6.19 -0.91 -0.41
N ILE A 61 -4.92 -0.96 0.01
CA ILE A 61 -3.78 -0.51 -0.82
C ILE A 61 -3.67 -1.35 -2.09
N LEU A 62 -3.81 -2.67 -2.01
CA LEU A 62 -3.77 -3.56 -3.18
C LEU A 62 -4.93 -3.33 -4.16
N TYR A 63 -6.09 -2.89 -3.66
CA TYR A 63 -7.21 -2.49 -4.52
C TYR A 63 -6.93 -1.22 -5.33
N VAL A 64 -5.99 -0.36 -4.92
CA VAL A 64 -5.58 0.82 -5.70
C VAL A 64 -5.07 0.40 -7.09
N SER A 65 -4.29 -0.67 -7.18
CA SER A 65 -3.73 -1.14 -8.44
C SER A 65 -4.58 -2.20 -9.15
N SER A 66 -5.46 -2.89 -8.42
CA SER A 66 -6.22 -4.03 -8.96
C SER A 66 -7.64 -3.69 -9.42
N SER A 67 -8.12 -2.46 -9.15
CA SER A 67 -9.53 -2.08 -9.38
C SER A 67 -9.73 -0.99 -10.42
N ARG A 68 -10.87 -1.03 -11.13
CA ARG A 68 -11.30 0.03 -12.07
C ARG A 68 -11.50 1.39 -11.37
N HIS A 69 -11.89 1.38 -10.09
CA HIS A 69 -12.13 2.58 -9.27
C HIS A 69 -10.89 3.03 -8.47
N ARG A 70 -9.69 2.93 -9.07
CA ARG A 70 -8.41 3.20 -8.40
C ARG A 70 -8.36 4.50 -7.60
N ILE A 71 -8.91 5.61 -8.12
CA ILE A 71 -8.92 6.92 -7.43
C ILE A 71 -9.73 6.84 -6.12
N ALA A 72 -10.89 6.18 -6.14
CA ALA A 72 -11.71 6.02 -4.94
C ALA A 72 -10.97 5.19 -3.89
N TYR A 73 -10.30 4.11 -4.30
CA TYR A 73 -9.49 3.30 -3.39
C TYR A 73 -8.24 4.03 -2.89
N SER A 74 -7.61 4.90 -3.70
CA SER A 74 -6.51 5.75 -3.26
C SER A 74 -6.94 6.68 -2.13
N ILE A 75 -8.11 7.33 -2.29
CA ILE A 75 -8.68 8.22 -1.27
C ILE A 75 -9.04 7.42 -0.02
N LEU A 76 -9.67 6.26 -0.18
CA LEU A 76 -10.05 5.39 0.94
C LEU A 76 -8.83 4.89 1.71
N ALA A 77 -7.80 4.40 1.01
CA ALA A 77 -6.56 3.95 1.62
C ALA A 77 -5.86 5.09 2.38
N PHE A 78 -5.78 6.27 1.77
CA PHE A 78 -5.21 7.45 2.40
C PHE A 78 -5.99 7.84 3.68
N ALA A 79 -7.32 7.88 3.60
CA ALA A 79 -8.18 8.20 4.73
C ALA A 79 -8.01 7.18 5.88
N PHE A 80 -7.95 5.89 5.57
CA PHE A 80 -7.72 4.85 6.57
C PHE A 80 -6.35 4.94 7.22
N ILE A 81 -5.28 5.16 6.46
CA ILE A 81 -3.93 5.32 7.02
C ILE A 81 -3.84 6.59 7.88
N ALA A 82 -4.46 7.69 7.46
CA ALA A 82 -4.50 8.93 8.24
C ALA A 82 -5.30 8.76 9.54
N ALA A 83 -6.41 8.01 9.47
CA ALA A 83 -7.28 7.72 10.62
C ALA A 83 -6.76 6.58 11.51
N LEU A 84 -5.73 5.85 11.09
CA LEU A 84 -5.18 4.69 11.81
C LEU A 84 -4.97 4.91 13.33
N PRO A 85 -4.31 5.99 13.80
CA PRO A 85 -4.12 6.19 15.24
C PRO A 85 -5.45 6.33 16.00
N TYR A 86 -6.45 6.95 15.39
CA TYR A 86 -7.78 7.10 15.98
C TYR A 86 -8.54 5.77 15.96
N ILE A 87 -8.49 5.04 14.85
CA ILE A 87 -9.12 3.71 14.72
C ILE A 87 -8.56 2.76 15.77
N LEU A 88 -7.23 2.66 15.86
CA LEU A 88 -6.59 1.80 16.83
C LEU A 88 -6.88 2.26 18.25
N GLY A 89 -6.81 3.56 18.55
CA GLY A 89 -7.14 4.10 19.88
C GLY A 89 -8.56 3.83 20.36
N LEU A 90 -9.51 3.57 19.45
CA LEU A 90 -10.87 3.16 19.77
C LEU A 90 -11.03 1.63 19.92
N LEU A 91 -10.25 0.85 19.18
CA LEU A 91 -10.37 -0.60 19.14
C LEU A 91 -9.58 -1.31 20.24
N VAL A 92 -8.37 -0.81 20.54
CA VAL A 92 -7.46 -1.44 21.49
C VAL A 92 -7.66 -0.90 22.91
N THR A 93 -7.18 -1.66 23.88
CA THR A 93 -7.20 -1.26 25.29
C THR A 93 -6.46 0.08 25.50
N PRO A 94 -6.99 1.03 26.30
CA PRO A 94 -6.31 2.29 26.59
C PRO A 94 -4.90 2.06 27.15
N GLY A 95 -3.90 2.71 26.54
CA GLY A 95 -2.48 2.55 26.92
C GLY A 95 -1.76 1.39 26.24
N ALA A 96 -2.41 0.65 25.33
CA ALA A 96 -1.73 -0.35 24.51
C ALA A 96 -0.59 0.29 23.69
N GLN A 97 0.59 -0.35 23.72
CA GLN A 97 1.75 0.10 22.95
C GLN A 97 1.61 -0.34 21.50
N LEU A 98 1.06 0.54 20.68
CA LEU A 98 0.91 0.31 19.24
C LEU A 98 2.26 0.39 18.52
N PRO A 99 2.47 -0.36 17.44
CA PRO A 99 3.69 -0.27 16.64
C PRO A 99 3.88 1.14 16.06
N PRO A 100 4.91 1.90 16.50
CA PRO A 100 5.05 3.30 16.08
C PRO A 100 5.39 3.43 14.59
N LYS A 101 5.92 2.37 13.98
CA LYS A 101 6.31 2.34 12.57
C LYS A 101 5.19 1.86 11.63
N LEU A 102 4.04 1.41 12.15
CA LEU A 102 2.96 0.87 11.32
C LEU A 102 2.38 1.91 10.36
N GLN A 103 1.99 3.07 10.88
CA GLN A 103 1.44 4.14 10.07
C GLN A 103 2.41 4.61 8.97
N PRO A 104 3.68 4.97 9.27
CA PRO A 104 4.59 5.42 8.22
C PRO A 104 4.91 4.30 7.22
N THR A 105 5.00 3.04 7.62
CA THR A 105 5.19 1.92 6.67
C THR A 105 4.04 1.81 5.67
N LEU A 106 2.79 1.87 6.14
CA LEU A 106 1.62 1.84 5.27
C LEU A 106 1.55 3.08 4.37
N ALA A 107 1.90 4.26 4.90
CA ALA A 107 1.91 5.51 4.15
C ALA A 107 2.92 5.46 2.99
N VAL A 108 4.14 4.97 3.24
CA VAL A 108 5.17 4.83 2.21
C VAL A 108 4.75 3.78 1.18
N TRP A 109 4.18 2.65 1.61
CA TRP A 109 3.67 1.64 0.67
C TRP A 109 2.59 2.22 -0.24
N LEU A 110 1.61 2.95 0.31
CA LEU A 110 0.60 3.62 -0.49
C LEU A 110 1.24 4.62 -1.45
N ALA A 111 2.15 5.48 -0.98
CA ALA A 111 2.83 6.47 -1.82
C ALA A 111 3.55 5.83 -3.02
N MET A 112 4.31 4.75 -2.78
CA MET A 112 4.98 4.01 -3.86
C MET A 112 3.98 3.36 -4.82
N THR A 113 2.90 2.79 -4.29
CA THR A 113 1.82 2.21 -5.11
C THR A 113 1.19 3.27 -6.00
N LEU A 114 0.95 4.48 -5.50
CA LEU A 114 0.40 5.60 -6.27
C LEU A 114 1.39 6.08 -7.33
N ILE A 115 2.68 6.19 -7.01
CA ILE A 115 3.72 6.55 -7.99
C ILE A 115 3.72 5.57 -9.16
N VAL A 116 3.68 4.28 -8.89
CA VAL A 116 3.62 3.23 -9.93
C VAL A 116 2.29 3.28 -10.68
N GLU A 117 1.17 3.42 -9.97
CA GLU A 117 -0.17 3.38 -10.56
C GLU A 117 -0.40 4.53 -11.54
N PHE A 118 0.01 5.75 -11.17
CA PHE A 118 -0.20 6.96 -11.95
C PHE A 118 0.94 7.29 -12.92
N ASN A 119 1.99 6.46 -12.99
CA ASN A 119 3.04 6.61 -13.99
C ASN A 119 2.47 6.30 -15.40
N PRO A 120 2.67 7.16 -16.42
CA PRO A 120 2.24 6.90 -17.78
C PRO A 120 2.68 5.52 -18.29
N ARG A 121 1.69 4.70 -18.64
CA ARG A 121 1.90 3.39 -19.25
C ARG A 121 1.92 3.50 -20.76
N ASP A 122 2.60 2.57 -21.41
CA ASP A 122 2.34 2.32 -22.81
C ASP A 122 0.87 1.94 -22.97
N ARG A 123 0.15 2.74 -23.76
CA ARG A 123 -1.13 2.29 -24.28
C ARG A 123 -0.75 1.17 -25.22
N GLU A 124 -1.03 -0.07 -24.83
CA GLU A 124 -1.22 -1.12 -25.82
C GLU A 124 -2.12 -0.52 -26.90
N ALA A 125 -1.54 -0.34 -28.08
CA ALA A 125 -2.28 0.05 -29.24
C ALA A 125 -3.40 -0.98 -29.37
N GLU A 126 -4.62 -0.49 -29.19
CA GLU A 126 -5.85 -1.05 -29.70
C GLU A 126 -5.62 -1.42 -31.18
N LYS A 127 -5.04 -2.60 -31.41
CA LYS A 127 -4.94 -3.29 -32.70
C LYS A 127 -5.54 -4.67 -32.51
N THR A 128 -6.81 -4.66 -32.15
CA THR A 128 -7.74 -5.73 -32.51
C THR A 128 -9.07 -5.05 -32.81
N ALA A 129 -9.06 -4.25 -33.87
CA ALA A 129 -10.24 -3.80 -34.61
C ALA A 129 -10.10 -4.30 -36.04
#